data_AF-A0AAU0KHH7-F1
#
_entry.id   AF-A0AAU0KHH7-F1
#
_cell.length_a   1.000
_cell.length_b   1.000
_cell.length_c   1.000
_cell.angle_alpha   90.00
_cell.angle_beta   90.00
_cell.angle_gamma   90.00
#
_symmetry.space_group_name_H-M   'P 1'
#
loop_
_entity.id
_entity.type
_entity.pdbx_description
1 polymer ?
#
loop_
_entity_poly.entity_id
_entity_poly.type
_entity_poly.pdbx_seq_one_letter_code
_entity_poly.pdbx_strand_id
1 'polypeptide(L)' 'MILKEEELMSSKNLVFIIALSATLISCGGGDGAPEINSTNCSGGGMQSILPTFKTEAERQAFIDKCQSMAEKK' A
#
# COMPACT_ATOMS: atom_id res chain seq x y z
N MET A 1 -14.50 21.06 12.77
CA MET A 1 -14.14 22.32 12.08
C MET A 1 -12.67 22.55 12.36
N ILE A 2 -11.75 22.23 11.46
CA ILE A 2 -11.50 22.96 10.20
C ILE A 2 -11.19 24.43 10.53
N LEU A 3 -9.92 24.80 10.32
CA LEU A 3 -9.39 26.16 10.11
C LEU A 3 -9.02 27.03 11.34
N LYS A 4 -7.82 26.81 11.87
CA LYS A 4 -6.90 27.81 12.45
C LYS A 4 -5.56 27.07 12.56
N GLU A 5 -4.49 27.35 11.85
CA GLU A 5 -3.94 28.54 11.20
C GLU A 5 -3.11 28.04 10.00
N GLU A 6 -3.28 28.59 8.80
CA GLU A 6 -2.32 29.55 8.22
C GLU A 6 -0.83 29.13 8.30
N GLU A 7 -0.48 27.99 7.72
CA GLU A 7 0.72 27.97 6.87
C GLU A 7 0.21 28.11 5.44
N LEU A 8 0.56 29.23 4.81
CA LEU A 8 0.26 29.58 3.43
C LEU A 8 0.78 28.48 2.49
N MET A 9 0.07 27.37 2.37
CA MET A 9 0.38 26.34 1.39
C MET A 9 -0.06 26.89 0.04
N SER A 10 0.89 27.51 -0.67
CA SER A 10 0.73 27.98 -2.04
C SER A 10 -0.06 26.95 -2.84
N SER A 11 -1.15 27.36 -3.49
CA SER A 11 -2.12 26.49 -4.17
C SER A 11 -1.49 25.53 -5.18
N LYS A 12 -0.26 25.83 -5.61
CA LYS A 12 0.61 25.02 -6.46
C LYS A 12 1.06 23.71 -5.79
N ASN A 13 1.33 23.74 -4.48
CA ASN A 13 1.80 22.59 -3.71
C ASN A 13 0.67 21.63 -3.35
N LEU A 14 -0.57 22.10 -3.24
CA LEU A 14 -1.72 21.28 -2.87
C LEU A 14 -2.08 20.27 -3.97
N VAL A 15 -2.05 20.72 -5.23
CA VAL A 15 -2.19 19.83 -6.40
C VAL A 15 -1.05 18.82 -6.44
N PHE A 16 0.17 19.25 -6.11
CA PHE A 16 1.34 18.38 -6.06
C PHE A 16 1.21 17.30 -4.98
N ILE A 17 0.69 17.63 -3.80
CA ILE A 17 0.45 16.70 -2.69
C ILE A 17 -0.63 15.68 -3.07
N ILE A 18 -1.77 16.11 -3.64
CA ILE A 18 -2.84 15.19 -4.07
C ILE A 18 -2.36 14.29 -5.21
N ALA A 19 -1.62 14.83 -6.18
CA ALA A 19 -1.05 14.07 -7.28
C ALA A 19 0.04 13.10 -6.80
N LEU A 20 0.92 13.50 -5.87
CA LEU A 20 1.88 12.59 -5.24
C LEU A 20 1.16 11.50 -4.46
N SER A 21 0.08 11.81 -3.76
CA SER A 21 -0.71 10.82 -3.00
C SER A 21 -1.32 9.78 -3.94
N ALA A 22 -1.93 10.23 -5.04
CA ALA A 22 -2.49 9.34 -6.06
C ALA A 22 -1.39 8.53 -6.78
N THR A 23 -0.21 9.13 -7.00
CA THR A 23 0.94 8.46 -7.59
C THR A 23 1.59 7.49 -6.62
N LEU A 24 1.58 7.73 -5.30
CA LEU A 24 2.01 6.77 -4.28
C LEU A 24 1.03 5.59 -4.16
N ILE A 25 -0.26 5.82 -4.38
CA ILE A 25 -1.27 4.74 -4.50
C ILE A 25 -1.10 3.97 -5.82
N SER A 26 -0.65 4.63 -6.89
CA SER A 26 -0.50 4.06 -8.24
C SER A 26 0.91 3.49 -8.54
N CYS A 27 1.94 3.85 -7.76
CA CYS A 27 3.28 3.26 -7.78
C CYS A 27 3.33 1.91 -7.02
N GLY A 28 2.22 1.17 -7.10
CA GLY A 28 2.05 -0.22 -6.67
C GLY A 28 1.01 -0.95 -7.54
N GLY A 29 0.65 -0.36 -8.70
CA GLY A 29 -0.42 -0.81 -9.60
C GLY A 29 0.08 -1.20 -10.98
N GLY A 30 1.21 -1.91 -11.07
CA GLY A 30 1.78 -2.36 -12.34
C GLY A 30 2.39 -3.75 -12.23
N ASP A 31 1.69 -4.72 -12.84
CA ASP A 31 1.88 -6.18 -12.81
C ASP A 31 1.32 -6.86 -11.55
N GLY A 32 0.34 -7.75 -11.77
CA GLY A 32 -0.60 -8.25 -10.75
C GLY A 32 0.08 -8.62 -9.44
N ALA A 33 -0.23 -7.84 -8.39
CA ALA A 33 0.17 -8.20 -7.04
C ALA A 33 -0.30 -9.65 -6.76
N PRO A 34 0.55 -10.48 -6.13
CA PRO A 34 0.20 -11.86 -5.85
C PRO A 34 -1.13 -11.96 -5.11
N GLU A 35 -2.00 -12.89 -5.55
CA GLU A 35 -3.36 -12.99 -5.03
C GLU A 35 -3.37 -13.24 -3.51
N ILE A 36 -4.24 -12.52 -2.80
CA ILE A 36 -4.45 -12.73 -1.37
C ILE A 36 -5.41 -13.90 -1.17
N ASN A 37 -4.85 -15.08 -0.88
CA ASN A 37 -5.62 -16.29 -0.58
C ASN A 37 -4.91 -17.12 0.51
N SER A 38 -5.59 -18.13 1.06
CA SER A 38 -5.04 -18.95 2.14
C SER A 38 -3.75 -19.69 1.76
N THR A 39 -3.55 -19.99 0.47
CA THR A 39 -2.35 -20.66 -0.02
C THR A 39 -1.17 -19.69 0.00
N ASN A 40 -1.35 -18.49 -0.54
CA ASN A 40 -0.30 -17.46 -0.63
C ASN A 40 -0.01 -16.80 0.72
N CYS A 41 -0.98 -16.77 1.65
CA CYS A 41 -0.79 -16.30 3.02
C CYS A 41 -0.34 -17.41 4.00
N SER A 42 -0.23 -18.67 3.54
CA SER A 42 0.32 -19.76 4.36
C SER A 42 1.83 -19.63 4.51
N GLY A 43 2.44 -20.21 5.55
CA GLY A 43 3.89 -20.08 5.79
C GLY A 43 4.77 -20.40 4.57
N GLY A 44 4.49 -21.49 3.86
CA GLY A 44 5.24 -21.87 2.65
C GLY A 44 4.92 -20.99 1.43
N GLY A 45 3.64 -20.70 1.18
CA GLY A 45 3.24 -19.84 0.06
C GLY A 45 3.73 -18.41 0.23
N MET A 46 3.66 -17.88 1.45
CA MET A 46 4.15 -16.56 1.78
C MET A 46 5.66 -16.46 1.53
N GLN A 47 6.45 -17.44 1.97
CA GLN A 47 7.89 -17.45 1.67
C GLN A 47 8.22 -17.48 0.17
N SER A 48 7.37 -18.10 -0.67
CA SER A 48 7.55 -18.08 -2.12
C SER A 48 7.15 -16.76 -2.79
N ILE A 49 6.22 -16.02 -2.18
CA ILE A 49 5.62 -14.79 -2.71
C ILE A 49 6.42 -13.55 -2.27
N LEU A 50 6.91 -13.53 -1.03
CA LEU A 50 7.72 -12.44 -0.50
C LEU A 50 8.91 -12.01 -1.40
N PRO A 51 9.69 -12.90 -2.04
CA PRO A 51 10.78 -12.50 -2.94
C PRO A 51 10.32 -11.94 -4.29
N THR A 52 9.04 -12.05 -4.66
CA THR A 52 8.53 -11.55 -5.95
C THR A 52 8.21 -10.05 -5.91
N PHE A 53 8.17 -9.44 -4.73
CA PHE A 53 7.95 -8.00 -4.56
C PHE A 53 9.21 -7.21 -4.91
N LYS A 54 9.02 -6.12 -5.67
CA LYS A 54 10.12 -5.22 -6.08
C LYS A 54 10.53 -4.29 -4.96
N THR A 55 9.61 -3.98 -4.05
CA THR A 55 9.83 -3.07 -2.93
C THR A 55 9.40 -3.68 -1.59
N GLU A 56 10.03 -3.23 -0.51
CA GLU A 56 9.65 -3.64 0.84
C GLU A 56 8.25 -3.13 1.22
N ALA A 57 7.82 -2.01 0.66
CA ALA A 57 6.46 -1.47 0.86
C ALA A 57 5.38 -2.42 0.30
N GLU A 58 5.57 -2.94 -0.91
CA GLU A 58 4.65 -3.93 -1.49
C GLU A 58 4.66 -5.23 -0.71
N ARG A 59 5.84 -5.66 -0.23
CA ARG A 59 5.99 -6.82 0.65
C ARG A 59 5.13 -6.63 1.90
N GLN A 60 5.31 -5.53 2.63
CA GLN A 60 4.57 -5.28 3.87
C GLN A 60 3.06 -5.11 3.63
N ALA A 61 2.65 -4.49 2.51
CA ALA A 61 1.23 -4.41 2.14
C ALA A 61 0.59 -5.78 1.90
N PHE A 62 1.34 -6.77 1.40
CA PHE A 62 0.87 -8.14 1.26
C PHE A 62 0.77 -8.86 2.63
N ILE A 63 1.76 -8.69 3.51
CA ILE A 63 1.76 -9.24 4.87
C ILE A 63 0.55 -8.73 5.66
N ASP A 64 0.33 -7.42 5.64
CA ASP A 64 -0.78 -6.76 6.35
C ASP A 64 -2.14 -7.27 5.87
N LYS A 65 -2.32 -7.44 4.56
CA LYS A 65 -3.54 -8.05 3.99
C LYS A 65 -3.74 -9.50 4.43
N CYS A 66 -2.67 -10.30 4.50
CA CYS A 66 -2.75 -11.67 5.00
C CYS A 66 -3.13 -11.73 6.50
N GLN A 67 -2.61 -10.81 7.31
CA GLN A 67 -2.96 -10.70 8.73
C GLN A 67 -4.43 -10.27 8.92
N SER A 68 -4.89 -9.27 8.15
CA SER A 68 -6.29 -8.83 8.17
C SER A 68 -7.27 -9.95 7.76
N MET A 69 -6.85 -10.90 6.92
CA MET A 69 -7.65 -12.09 6.58
C MET A 69 -7.71 -13.11 7.72
N ALA A 70 -6.66 -13.20 8.55
CA ALA A 70 -6.60 -14.11 9.69
C ALA A 70 -7.44 -13.60 10.88
N GLU A 71 -7.48 -12.28 11.10
CA GLU A 71 -8.27 -11.66 12.18
C GLU A 71 -9.78 -11.65 11.92
N LYS A 72 -10.22 -11.88 10.68
CA LYS A 72 -11.65 -11.94 10.31
C LYS A 72 -12.27 -13.33 10.51
N LYS A 73 -11.54 -14.27 11.12
CA LYS A 73 -12.00 -15.61 11.47
C LYS A 73 -12.19 -15.75 12.97
#